data_AF-X1PUS7-F1
#
_entry.id   AF-X1PUS7-F1
#
_cell.length_a   1.000
_cell.length_b   1.000
_cell.length_c   1.000
_cell.angle_alpha   90.00
_cell.angle_beta   90.00
_cell.angle_gamma   90.00
#
_symmetry.space_group_name_H-M   'P 1'
#
loop_
_entity.id
_entity.type
_entity.pdbx_description
1 polymer ?
#
loop_
_entity_poly.entity_id
_entity_poly.type
_entity_poly.pdbx_seq_one_letter_code
_entity_poly.pdbx_strand_id
1 'polypeptide(L)'
;RVWARKAQFTYGWDWAPRLLNVGIWRSVELISYEKAALRDIFVHARFSSDYKKATLQISGFLENVTEKELRVHLEANLKSSEKNFSSSFPLIAHPGLNRIDMSLDVPHPRLWWPHPLGEPFMYEFSLKAREDSFLLDEYNLPIGLREVSLLQKPLSEKEGTSFIIQINKVNVFCKGADWVPPDSLIARVDREKYTKLIDMAKEANFNMLRVWGGGIYEDPYFYEQCARNGIMIWQDFMFACAYYPDDPSFLQ
;
A
#
# COMPACT_ATOMS: atom_id res chain seq x y z
N ARG A 1 10.87 -25.85 -6.52
CA ARG A 1 10.60 -24.40 -6.63
C ARG A 1 9.11 -24.10 -6.52
N VAL A 2 8.27 -24.62 -7.43
CA VAL A 2 6.82 -24.30 -7.49
C VAL A 2 5.99 -24.70 -6.26
N TRP A 3 6.42 -25.74 -5.53
CA TRP A 3 5.76 -26.23 -4.32
C TRP A 3 6.02 -25.38 -3.06
N ALA A 4 6.87 -24.36 -3.14
CA ALA A 4 7.22 -23.50 -2.00
C ALA A 4 6.79 -22.06 -2.25
N ARG A 5 6.12 -21.45 -1.27
CA ARG A 5 5.87 -20.00 -1.21
C ARG A 5 7.17 -19.25 -0.83
N LYS A 6 8.11 -19.23 -1.77
CA LYS A 6 9.44 -18.63 -1.63
C LYS A 6 9.80 -17.84 -2.89
N ALA A 7 10.59 -16.79 -2.74
CA ALA A 7 11.10 -15.99 -3.86
C ALA A 7 11.72 -16.88 -4.95
N GLN A 8 11.13 -16.84 -6.15
CA GLN A 8 11.41 -17.81 -7.21
C GLN A 8 12.83 -17.68 -7.76
N PHE A 9 13.33 -16.45 -7.85
CA PHE A 9 14.67 -16.16 -8.35
C PHE A 9 15.80 -16.78 -7.50
N THR A 10 15.55 -17.08 -6.21
CA THR A 10 16.55 -17.72 -5.33
C THR A 10 16.92 -19.14 -5.77
N TYR A 11 16.08 -19.80 -6.58
CA TYR A 11 16.37 -21.09 -7.19
C TYR A 11 17.25 -20.97 -8.47
N GLY A 12 17.66 -19.75 -8.83
CA GLY A 12 18.31 -19.41 -10.08
C GLY A 12 17.33 -18.79 -11.07
N TRP A 13 17.82 -17.84 -11.86
CA TRP A 13 17.11 -17.20 -12.97
C TRP A 13 18.10 -16.89 -14.10
N ASP A 14 17.64 -16.49 -15.28
CA ASP A 14 18.54 -16.15 -16.40
C ASP A 14 19.49 -14.97 -16.12
N TRP A 15 19.16 -14.12 -15.12
CA TRP A 15 19.98 -13.02 -14.64
C TRP A 15 20.46 -13.15 -13.17
N ALA A 16 20.06 -14.21 -12.44
CA ALA A 16 20.42 -14.39 -11.02
C ALA A 16 21.04 -15.76 -10.71
N PRO A 17 22.06 -15.81 -9.83
CA PRO A 17 22.65 -17.06 -9.40
C PRO A 17 21.66 -17.87 -8.56
N ARG A 18 21.90 -19.18 -8.47
CA ARG A 18 21.16 -20.06 -7.56
C ARG A 18 21.70 -19.91 -6.13
N LEU A 19 21.05 -19.07 -5.32
CA LEU A 19 21.36 -18.85 -3.91
C LEU A 19 20.10 -19.03 -3.04
N LEU A 20 19.94 -20.22 -2.47
CA LEU A 20 18.78 -20.56 -1.63
C LEU A 20 18.92 -19.93 -0.24
N ASN A 21 18.47 -18.70 -0.10
CA ASN A 21 18.52 -17.95 1.17
C ASN A 21 17.69 -18.68 2.25
N VAL A 22 18.20 -18.79 3.48
CA VAL A 22 17.45 -19.24 4.66
C VAL A 22 17.82 -18.32 5.82
N GLY A 23 16.82 -17.82 6.54
CA GLY A 23 17.04 -16.97 7.71
C GLY A 23 15.84 -16.08 8.02
N ILE A 24 15.92 -15.42 9.17
CA ILE A 24 15.01 -14.35 9.56
C ILE A 24 15.41 -13.13 8.74
N TRP A 25 14.64 -12.85 7.68
CA TRP A 25 15.01 -11.87 6.65
C TRP A 25 14.31 -10.51 6.81
N ARG A 26 13.46 -10.36 7.84
CA ARG A 26 12.78 -9.13 8.24
C ARG A 26 12.85 -8.98 9.76
N SER A 27 12.44 -7.81 10.26
CA SER A 27 12.44 -7.49 11.68
C SER A 27 11.67 -8.50 12.54
N VAL A 28 12.13 -8.67 13.78
CA VAL A 28 11.43 -9.38 14.85
C VAL A 28 11.14 -8.36 15.95
N GLU A 29 9.88 -8.24 16.33
CA GLU A 29 9.41 -7.19 17.23
C GLU A 29 8.63 -7.79 18.40
N LEU A 30 8.74 -7.17 19.58
CA LEU A 30 7.89 -7.45 20.73
C LEU A 30 7.00 -6.23 20.94
N ILE A 31 5.70 -6.40 20.66
CA ILE A 31 4.70 -5.33 20.79
C ILE A 31 3.76 -5.68 21.95
N SER A 32 3.58 -4.73 22.87
CA SER A 32 2.72 -4.86 24.04
C SER A 32 1.60 -3.84 24.00
N TYR A 33 0.39 -4.26 24.39
CA TYR A 33 -0.79 -3.41 24.47
C TYR A 33 -1.37 -3.49 25.88
N GLU A 34 -1.80 -2.37 26.44
CA GLU A 34 -2.38 -2.36 27.79
C GLU A 34 -3.84 -2.79 27.79
N LYS A 35 -4.64 -2.26 26.85
CA LYS A 35 -6.10 -2.45 26.85
C LYS A 35 -6.68 -2.72 25.47
N ALA A 36 -6.20 -2.03 24.44
CA ALA A 36 -6.69 -2.23 23.08
C ALA A 36 -5.60 -2.00 22.03
N ALA A 37 -5.83 -2.54 20.83
CA ALA A 37 -4.95 -2.40 19.67
C ALA A 37 -5.76 -2.19 18.39
N LEU A 38 -5.29 -1.33 17.50
CA LEU A 38 -5.82 -1.19 16.15
C LEU A 38 -5.24 -2.29 15.24
N ARG A 39 -6.10 -2.96 14.49
CA ARG A 39 -5.75 -4.09 13.61
C ARG A 39 -6.29 -3.86 12.20
N ASP A 40 -5.47 -4.19 11.21
CA ASP A 40 -5.86 -4.23 9.79
C ASP A 40 -6.59 -2.96 9.31
N ILE A 41 -6.06 -1.80 9.69
CA ILE A 41 -6.64 -0.52 9.27
C ILE A 41 -6.41 -0.31 7.77
N PHE A 42 -7.50 -0.14 7.05
CA PHE A 42 -7.56 0.15 5.64
C PHE A 42 -8.29 1.46 5.39
N VAL A 43 -7.66 2.33 4.61
CA VAL A 43 -8.18 3.67 4.28
C VAL A 43 -8.32 3.77 2.77
N HIS A 44 -9.54 4.06 2.31
CA HIS A 44 -9.87 4.17 0.89
C HIS A 44 -10.64 5.45 0.59
N ALA A 45 -10.21 6.20 -0.42
CA ALA A 45 -10.85 7.45 -0.81
C ALA A 45 -11.90 7.22 -1.92
N ARG A 46 -13.10 7.78 -1.73
CA ARG A 46 -14.09 7.95 -2.79
C ARG A 46 -14.21 9.43 -3.16
N PHE A 47 -14.45 9.72 -4.42
CA PHE A 47 -14.47 11.09 -4.93
C PHE A 47 -15.83 11.45 -5.54
N SER A 48 -16.22 12.72 -5.40
CA SER A 48 -17.26 13.29 -6.26
C SER A 48 -16.78 13.33 -7.71
N SER A 49 -17.72 13.34 -8.66
CA SER A 49 -17.39 13.33 -10.10
C SER A 49 -16.54 14.53 -10.54
N ASP A 50 -16.62 15.65 -9.83
CA ASP A 50 -15.85 16.88 -10.08
C ASP A 50 -14.60 17.03 -9.19
N TYR A 51 -14.27 16.01 -8.38
CA TYR A 51 -13.18 16.01 -7.39
C TYR A 51 -13.23 17.15 -6.36
N LYS A 52 -14.35 17.87 -6.22
CA LYS A 52 -14.49 18.91 -5.20
C LYS A 52 -14.70 18.35 -3.79
N LYS A 53 -15.04 17.07 -3.67
CA LYS A 53 -15.17 16.36 -2.38
C LYS A 53 -14.54 14.99 -2.49
N ALA A 54 -13.82 14.59 -1.46
CA ALA A 54 -13.48 13.19 -1.22
C ALA A 54 -14.04 12.76 0.14
N THR A 55 -14.39 11.49 0.26
CA THR A 55 -14.72 10.85 1.54
C THR A 55 -13.74 9.69 1.74
N LEU A 56 -12.95 9.76 2.80
CA LEU A 56 -12.10 8.64 3.23
C LEU A 56 -12.97 7.66 4.01
N GLN A 57 -13.08 6.45 3.50
CA GLN A 57 -13.66 5.31 4.20
C GLN A 57 -12.56 4.60 4.97
N ILE A 58 -12.78 4.42 6.26
CA ILE A 58 -11.81 3.84 7.19
C ILE A 58 -12.44 2.59 7.78
N SER A 59 -11.82 1.44 7.50
CA SER A 59 -12.26 0.13 7.98
C SER A 59 -11.12 -0.60 8.67
N GLY A 60 -11.43 -1.45 9.64
CA GLY A 60 -10.43 -2.28 10.32
C GLY A 60 -11.03 -2.83 11.60
N PHE A 61 -10.20 -3.10 12.59
CA PHE A 61 -10.66 -3.58 13.89
C PHE A 61 -9.98 -2.87 15.05
N LEU A 62 -10.70 -2.74 16.15
CA LEU A 62 -10.15 -2.50 17.47
C LEU A 62 -10.23 -3.81 18.25
N GLU A 63 -9.08 -4.38 18.57
CA GLU A 63 -8.97 -5.52 19.47
C GLU A 63 -8.97 -5.01 20.92
N ASN A 64 -10.00 -5.31 21.70
CA ASN A 64 -10.00 -5.11 23.14
C ASN A 64 -9.41 -6.36 23.81
N VAL A 65 -8.25 -6.21 24.45
CA VAL A 65 -7.54 -7.32 25.10
C VAL A 65 -7.90 -7.49 26.58
N THR A 66 -8.87 -6.71 27.07
CA THR A 66 -9.39 -6.82 28.43
C THR A 66 -10.65 -7.68 28.50
N GLU A 67 -11.05 -8.09 29.71
CA GLU A 67 -12.27 -8.86 29.95
C GLU A 67 -13.55 -8.01 30.04
N LYS A 68 -13.42 -6.68 29.98
CA LYS A 68 -14.53 -5.73 30.17
C LYS A 68 -14.73 -4.88 28.93
N GLU A 69 -15.95 -4.36 28.77
CA GLU A 69 -16.22 -3.36 27.73
C GLU A 69 -15.42 -2.09 27.96
N LEU A 70 -14.88 -1.53 26.88
CA LEU A 70 -14.18 -0.24 26.87
C LEU A 70 -15.03 0.78 26.12
N ARG A 71 -15.06 2.03 26.60
CA ARG A 71 -15.65 3.16 25.88
C ARG A 71 -14.54 3.90 25.17
N VAL A 72 -14.46 3.72 23.86
CA VAL A 72 -13.37 4.21 23.04
C VAL A 72 -13.85 5.32 22.11
N HIS A 73 -13.09 6.38 22.00
CA HIS A 73 -13.23 7.41 20.98
C HIS A 73 -12.19 7.18 19.90
N LEU A 74 -12.66 6.93 18.67
CA LEU A 74 -11.81 6.84 17.49
C LEU A 74 -11.68 8.23 16.87
N GLU A 75 -10.46 8.72 16.70
CA GLU A 75 -10.15 10.02 16.12
C GLU A 75 -9.37 9.85 14.81
N ALA A 76 -10.06 10.02 13.69
CA ALA A 76 -9.46 10.02 12.37
C ALA A 76 -9.01 11.44 12.02
N ASN A 77 -7.75 11.61 11.65
CA ASN A 77 -7.17 12.89 11.26
C ASN A 77 -6.45 12.75 9.92
N LEU A 78 -6.58 13.76 9.07
CA LEU A 78 -5.86 13.90 7.82
C LEU A 78 -5.20 15.27 7.79
N LYS A 79 -3.87 15.29 7.83
CA LYS A 79 -3.08 16.52 7.95
C LYS A 79 -2.19 16.76 6.74
N SER A 80 -1.92 18.03 6.49
CA SER A 80 -0.93 18.51 5.54
C SER A 80 -0.42 19.87 6.03
N SER A 81 0.58 20.43 5.37
CA SER A 81 1.08 21.77 5.67
C SER A 81 0.01 22.87 5.56
N GLU A 82 -1.03 22.65 4.76
CA GLU A 82 -2.03 23.67 4.40
C GLU A 82 -3.42 23.40 5.00
N LYS A 83 -3.79 22.13 5.19
CA LYS A 83 -5.15 21.71 5.56
C LYS A 83 -5.13 20.57 6.55
N ASN A 84 -6.04 20.63 7.52
CA ASN A 84 -6.30 19.59 8.50
C ASN A 84 -7.79 19.24 8.52
N PHE A 85 -8.09 17.95 8.50
CA PHE A 85 -9.44 17.41 8.59
C PHE A 85 -9.49 16.40 9.72
N SER A 86 -10.61 16.33 10.44
CA SER A 86 -10.78 15.42 11.57
C SER A 86 -12.21 14.94 11.69
N SER A 87 -12.39 13.70 12.14
CA SER A 87 -13.67 13.09 12.48
C SER A 87 -13.49 12.24 13.74
N SER A 88 -14.51 12.17 14.58
CA SER A 88 -14.50 11.39 15.81
C SER A 88 -15.73 10.49 15.88
N PHE A 89 -15.54 9.25 16.34
CA PHE A 89 -16.61 8.28 16.46
C PHE A 89 -16.52 7.51 17.80
N PRO A 90 -17.59 7.49 18.62
CA PRO A 90 -17.61 6.67 19.83
C PRO A 90 -17.86 5.20 19.49
N LEU A 91 -17.13 4.31 20.14
CA LEU A 91 -17.23 2.85 20.01
C LEU A 91 -17.28 2.23 21.42
N ILE A 92 -18.29 1.38 21.65
CA ILE A 92 -18.27 0.47 22.80
C ILE A 92 -17.58 -0.82 22.31
N ALA A 93 -16.38 -1.07 22.82
CA ALA A 93 -15.56 -2.19 22.41
C ALA A 93 -15.73 -3.35 23.39
N HIS A 94 -16.37 -4.44 22.94
CA HIS A 94 -16.48 -5.68 23.70
C HIS A 94 -15.14 -6.44 23.68
N PRO A 95 -14.87 -7.36 24.62
CA PRO A 95 -13.66 -8.21 24.58
C PRO A 95 -13.48 -8.89 23.22
N GLY A 96 -12.28 -8.85 22.66
CA GLY A 96 -11.95 -9.37 21.33
C GLY A 96 -12.01 -8.32 20.20
N LEU A 97 -12.23 -8.78 18.96
CA LEU A 97 -12.20 -7.93 17.76
C LEU A 97 -13.53 -7.18 17.55
N ASN A 98 -13.44 -5.85 17.47
CA ASN A 98 -14.57 -4.96 17.19
C ASN A 98 -14.35 -4.28 15.86
N ARG A 99 -15.34 -4.34 14.95
CA ARG A 99 -15.22 -3.73 13.62
C ARG A 99 -15.26 -2.20 13.72
N ILE A 100 -14.35 -1.57 12.99
CA ILE A 100 -14.34 -0.14 12.72
C ILE A 100 -14.91 0.08 11.32
N ASP A 101 -15.87 0.97 11.19
CA ASP A 101 -16.42 1.45 9.92
C ASP A 101 -16.81 2.92 10.10
N MET A 102 -15.96 3.82 9.62
CA MET A 102 -16.15 5.26 9.77
C MET A 102 -15.71 6.01 8.52
N SER A 103 -16.07 7.30 8.46
CA SER A 103 -15.67 8.15 7.35
C SER A 103 -15.18 9.53 7.78
N LEU A 104 -14.35 10.12 6.93
CA LEU A 104 -13.82 11.47 7.05
C LEU A 104 -14.02 12.20 5.72
N ASP A 105 -14.80 13.28 5.74
CA ASP A 105 -15.00 14.14 4.58
C ASP A 105 -13.84 15.12 4.39
N VAL A 106 -13.41 15.25 3.14
CA VAL A 106 -12.28 16.06 2.70
C VAL A 106 -12.77 16.98 1.58
N PRO A 107 -13.26 18.20 1.89
CA PRO A 107 -13.63 19.17 0.87
C PRO A 107 -12.38 19.72 0.17
N HIS A 108 -12.48 19.86 -1.16
CA HIS A 108 -11.41 20.32 -2.04
C HIS A 108 -10.07 19.59 -1.77
N PRO A 109 -10.03 18.25 -1.92
CA PRO A 109 -8.83 17.46 -1.71
C PRO A 109 -7.76 17.86 -2.72
N ARG A 110 -6.50 17.89 -2.28
CA ARG A 110 -5.36 17.95 -3.20
C ARG A 110 -5.03 16.52 -3.61
N LEU A 111 -4.99 16.28 -4.91
CA LEU A 111 -4.79 14.94 -5.44
C LEU A 111 -3.30 14.62 -5.56
N TRP A 112 -2.96 13.35 -5.38
CA TRP A 112 -1.67 12.79 -5.73
C TRP A 112 -1.60 12.56 -7.24
N TRP A 113 -0.47 12.92 -7.86
CA TRP A 113 -0.21 12.72 -9.27
C TRP A 113 1.12 12.00 -9.50
N PRO A 114 1.21 11.14 -10.54
CA PRO A 114 2.47 10.53 -10.93
C PRO A 114 3.35 11.55 -11.66
N HIS A 115 4.66 11.33 -11.64
CA HIS A 115 5.60 12.10 -12.45
C HIS A 115 5.33 11.88 -13.95
N PRO A 116 5.50 12.88 -14.83
CA PRO A 116 5.62 14.31 -14.58
C PRO A 116 4.26 15.03 -14.58
N LEU A 117 3.13 14.32 -14.48
CA LEU A 117 1.78 14.88 -14.65
C LEU A 117 1.38 15.87 -13.55
N GLY A 118 2.03 15.80 -12.40
CA GLY A 118 1.82 16.74 -11.32
C GLY A 118 2.64 16.37 -10.10
N GLU A 119 2.30 16.99 -8.98
CA GLU A 119 2.95 16.72 -7.72
C GLU A 119 2.39 15.43 -7.08
N PRO A 120 3.27 14.54 -6.57
CA PRO A 120 2.88 13.40 -5.75
C PRO A 120 2.48 13.85 -4.33
N PHE A 121 1.42 14.66 -4.22
CA PHE A 121 1.00 15.23 -2.94
C PHE A 121 0.54 14.15 -1.95
N MET A 122 1.07 14.20 -0.73
CA MET A 122 0.81 13.24 0.33
C MET A 122 0.24 13.94 1.56
N TYR A 123 -0.79 13.36 2.13
CA TYR A 123 -1.28 13.69 3.47
C TYR A 123 -0.69 12.76 4.51
N GLU A 124 -0.71 13.20 5.77
CA GLU A 124 -0.46 12.37 6.94
C GLU A 124 -1.82 11.97 7.54
N PHE A 125 -2.21 10.71 7.37
CA PHE A 125 -3.37 10.16 8.04
C PHE A 125 -2.98 9.55 9.38
N SER A 126 -3.79 9.77 10.41
CA SER A 126 -3.69 9.07 11.70
C SER A 126 -5.07 8.65 12.21
N LEU A 127 -5.20 7.44 12.72
CA LEU A 127 -6.36 6.96 13.48
C LEU A 127 -5.92 6.68 14.92
N LYS A 128 -6.52 7.39 15.89
CA LYS A 128 -6.23 7.22 17.31
C LYS A 128 -7.39 6.56 18.02
N ALA A 129 -7.13 5.59 18.87
CA ALA A 129 -8.10 5.04 19.80
C ALA A 129 -7.83 5.60 21.20
N ARG A 130 -8.82 6.26 21.80
CA ARG A 130 -8.71 6.85 23.14
C ARG A 130 -9.78 6.33 24.08
N GLU A 131 -9.43 6.12 25.34
CA GLU A 131 -10.39 6.01 26.44
C GLU A 131 -10.24 7.27 27.29
N ASP A 132 -11.28 8.10 27.33
CA ASP A 132 -11.22 9.45 27.90
C ASP A 132 -10.02 10.26 27.35
N SER A 133 -9.03 10.57 28.21
CA SER A 133 -7.81 11.30 27.83
C SER A 133 -6.63 10.38 27.47
N PHE A 134 -6.76 9.07 27.71
CA PHE A 134 -5.69 8.10 27.53
C PHE A 134 -5.65 7.59 26.08
N LEU A 135 -4.47 7.62 25.46
CA LEU A 135 -4.24 7.06 24.13
C LEU A 135 -3.98 5.56 24.27
N LEU A 136 -4.88 4.74 23.72
CA LEU A 136 -4.77 3.28 23.74
C LEU A 136 -3.84 2.78 22.63
N ASP A 137 -4.04 3.29 21.41
CA ASP A 137 -3.23 2.94 20.24
C ASP A 137 -3.38 4.00 19.13
N GLU A 138 -2.42 4.02 18.20
CA GLU A 138 -2.37 4.94 17.06
C GLU A 138 -1.87 4.24 15.79
N TYR A 139 -2.62 4.39 14.71
CA TYR A 139 -2.21 3.97 13.37
C TYR A 139 -1.89 5.19 12.51
N ASN A 140 -0.72 5.20 11.86
CA ASN A 140 -0.26 6.28 11.01
C ASN A 140 -0.03 5.78 9.57
N LEU A 141 -0.45 6.58 8.58
CA LEU A 141 -0.32 6.25 7.16
C LEU A 141 -0.10 7.52 6.32
N PRO A 142 1.05 7.65 5.62
CA PRO A 142 1.17 8.60 4.53
C PRO A 142 0.23 8.19 3.39
N ILE A 143 -0.67 9.07 2.96
CA ILE A 143 -1.69 8.75 1.96
C ILE A 143 -1.77 9.79 0.84
N GLY A 144 -1.65 9.32 -0.40
CA GLY A 144 -1.94 10.10 -1.60
C GLY A 144 -3.37 9.86 -2.06
N LEU A 145 -4.16 10.92 -2.18
CA LEU A 145 -5.55 10.83 -2.65
C LEU A 145 -5.57 10.81 -4.18
N ARG A 146 -5.93 9.68 -4.79
CA ARG A 146 -6.07 9.56 -6.24
C ARG A 146 -7.13 8.54 -6.62
N GLU A 147 -7.68 8.71 -7.81
CA GLU A 147 -8.46 7.68 -8.50
C GLU A 147 -7.59 6.98 -9.54
N VAL A 148 -7.66 5.65 -9.58
CA VAL A 148 -6.94 4.82 -10.55
C VAL A 148 -7.95 3.99 -11.32
N SER A 149 -7.80 3.91 -12.63
CA SER A 149 -8.66 3.10 -13.50
C SER A 149 -7.86 2.42 -14.60
N LEU A 150 -8.23 1.19 -14.94
CA LEU A 150 -7.73 0.49 -16.11
C LEU A 150 -8.84 0.50 -17.17
N LEU A 151 -8.61 1.19 -18.29
CA LEU A 151 -9.56 1.27 -19.39
C LEU A 151 -9.30 0.16 -20.40
N GLN A 152 -10.24 -0.78 -20.47
CA GLN A 152 -10.27 -1.84 -21.48
C GLN A 152 -11.52 -1.72 -22.34
N LYS A 153 -11.45 -0.84 -23.34
CA LYS A 153 -12.54 -0.57 -24.28
C LYS A 153 -12.22 -1.19 -25.64
N PRO A 154 -13.22 -1.74 -26.35
CA PRO A 154 -13.04 -2.15 -27.74
C PRO A 154 -12.53 -0.98 -28.60
N LEU A 155 -11.56 -1.26 -29.47
CA LEU A 155 -11.06 -0.38 -30.51
C LEU A 155 -11.58 -0.88 -31.87
N SER A 156 -10.94 -0.50 -32.98
CA SER A 156 -11.25 -1.13 -34.27
C SER A 156 -10.92 -2.64 -34.22
N GLU A 157 -11.55 -3.44 -35.09
CA GLU A 157 -11.29 -4.90 -35.15
C GLU A 157 -9.81 -5.25 -35.31
N LYS A 158 -9.04 -4.38 -36.00
CA LYS A 158 -7.59 -4.58 -36.20
C LYS A 158 -6.75 -4.24 -34.97
N GLU A 159 -7.25 -3.38 -34.09
CA GLU A 159 -6.53 -2.87 -32.91
C GLU A 159 -6.93 -3.58 -31.61
N GLY A 160 -8.07 -4.26 -31.60
CA GLY A 160 -8.50 -5.09 -30.47
C GLY A 160 -9.08 -4.28 -29.32
N THR A 161 -8.47 -4.34 -28.14
CA THR A 161 -8.98 -3.73 -26.90
C THR A 161 -7.90 -2.86 -26.28
N SER A 162 -8.26 -1.68 -25.79
CA SER A 162 -7.31 -0.79 -25.13
C SER A 162 -6.77 -1.41 -23.82
N PHE A 163 -5.59 -0.96 -23.40
CA PHE A 163 -5.06 -1.21 -22.06
C PHE A 163 -4.43 0.09 -21.57
N ILE A 164 -5.24 0.95 -20.96
CA ILE A 164 -4.81 2.31 -20.61
C ILE A 164 -4.98 2.50 -19.11
N ILE A 165 -3.89 2.83 -18.44
CA ILE A 165 -3.94 3.29 -17.06
C ILE A 165 -4.36 4.76 -17.05
N GLN A 166 -5.38 5.06 -16.27
CA GLN A 166 -5.92 6.39 -16.08
C GLN A 166 -5.79 6.78 -14.61
N ILE A 167 -5.22 7.96 -14.36
CA ILE A 167 -5.08 8.53 -13.01
C ILE A 167 -5.86 9.84 -12.97
N ASN A 168 -6.78 9.97 -12.03
CA ASN A 168 -7.61 11.17 -11.86
C ASN A 168 -8.27 11.63 -13.19
N LYS A 169 -8.83 10.68 -13.95
CA LYS A 169 -9.43 10.87 -15.30
C LYS A 169 -8.47 11.29 -16.41
N VAL A 170 -7.16 11.29 -16.18
CA VAL A 170 -6.13 11.56 -17.19
C VAL A 170 -5.47 10.25 -17.62
N ASN A 171 -5.49 9.95 -18.92
CA ASN A 171 -4.81 8.79 -19.48
C ASN A 171 -3.29 8.96 -19.34
N VAL A 172 -2.61 7.95 -18.82
CA VAL A 172 -1.17 7.99 -18.55
C VAL A 172 -0.42 7.07 -19.49
N PHE A 173 0.51 7.63 -20.26
CA PHE A 173 1.50 6.83 -20.97
C PHE A 173 2.54 6.32 -19.96
N CYS A 174 2.55 5.01 -19.73
CA CYS A 174 3.41 4.37 -18.74
C CYS A 174 4.84 4.23 -19.29
N LYS A 175 5.80 4.88 -18.64
CA LYS A 175 7.24 4.85 -18.94
C LYS A 175 7.94 4.26 -17.73
N GLY A 176 8.70 3.20 -17.91
CA GLY A 176 9.19 2.45 -16.77
C GLY A 176 10.07 1.28 -17.11
N ALA A 177 10.27 0.45 -16.10
CA ALA A 177 11.00 -0.81 -16.18
C ALA A 177 10.37 -1.85 -15.24
N ASP A 178 10.76 -3.11 -15.46
CA ASP A 178 10.53 -4.18 -14.51
C ASP A 178 11.55 -4.09 -13.36
N TRP A 179 11.03 -4.12 -12.14
CA TRP A 179 11.78 -4.16 -10.90
C TRP A 179 11.97 -5.60 -10.44
N VAL A 180 13.23 -5.95 -10.16
CA VAL A 180 13.64 -7.22 -9.56
C VAL A 180 14.34 -6.94 -8.23
N PRO A 181 14.41 -7.92 -7.31
CA PRO A 181 15.12 -7.75 -6.04
C PRO A 181 16.55 -7.20 -6.24
N PRO A 182 16.94 -6.10 -5.56
CA PRO A 182 18.23 -5.44 -5.80
C PRO A 182 19.48 -6.23 -5.42
N ASP A 183 19.33 -7.38 -4.76
CA ASP A 183 20.40 -8.28 -4.34
C ASP A 183 19.92 -9.75 -4.34
N SER A 184 20.85 -10.68 -4.54
CA SER A 184 20.59 -12.13 -4.41
C SER A 184 20.46 -12.59 -2.95
N LEU A 185 20.93 -11.77 -2.01
CA LEU A 185 20.75 -11.89 -0.57
C LEU A 185 19.80 -10.77 -0.10
N ILE A 186 18.50 -11.03 -0.19
CA ILE A 186 17.43 -10.03 0.02
C ILE A 186 17.55 -9.24 1.34
N ALA A 187 18.07 -9.87 2.40
CA ALA A 187 18.22 -9.25 3.71
C ALA A 187 19.33 -8.18 3.78
N ARG A 188 20.16 -8.02 2.74
CA ARG A 188 21.23 -7.01 2.67
C ARG A 188 20.78 -5.69 2.05
N VAL A 189 19.60 -5.65 1.45
CA VAL A 189 19.10 -4.44 0.78
C VAL A 189 18.64 -3.46 1.84
N ASP A 190 19.39 -2.37 2.01
CA ASP A 190 19.07 -1.30 2.93
C ASP A 190 18.22 -0.19 2.28
N ARG A 191 17.81 0.78 3.12
CA ARG A 191 17.02 1.93 2.67
C ARG A 191 17.78 2.80 1.66
N GLU A 192 19.09 2.98 1.84
CA GLU A 192 19.91 3.80 0.93
C GLU A 192 19.90 3.22 -0.49
N LYS A 193 20.01 1.89 -0.61
CA LYS A 193 19.91 1.20 -1.90
C LYS A 193 18.56 1.42 -2.58
N TYR A 194 17.45 1.32 -1.84
CA TYR A 194 16.12 1.60 -2.38
C TYR A 194 16.00 3.06 -2.85
N THR A 195 16.36 4.03 -2.00
CA THR A 195 16.32 5.46 -2.34
C THR A 195 17.09 5.74 -3.61
N LYS A 196 18.35 5.29 -3.67
CA LYS A 196 19.20 5.51 -4.85
C LYS A 196 18.59 4.97 -6.13
N LEU A 197 18.07 3.75 -6.12
CA LEU A 197 17.51 3.12 -7.33
C LEU A 197 16.19 3.80 -7.77
N ILE A 198 15.37 4.24 -6.82
CA ILE A 198 14.11 4.95 -7.09
C ILE A 198 14.39 6.37 -7.60
N ASP A 199 15.37 7.06 -7.03
CA ASP A 199 15.81 8.37 -7.52
C ASP A 199 16.35 8.28 -8.94
N MET A 200 17.18 7.27 -9.24
CA MET A 200 17.63 6.99 -10.60
C MET A 200 16.46 6.74 -11.58
N ALA A 201 15.42 6.01 -11.16
CA ALA A 201 14.23 5.78 -11.97
C ALA A 201 13.49 7.09 -12.27
N LYS A 202 13.33 7.96 -11.26
CA LYS A 202 12.73 9.29 -11.43
C LYS A 202 13.56 10.19 -12.35
N GLU A 203 14.87 10.24 -12.17
CA GLU A 203 15.81 10.98 -13.04
C GLU A 203 15.76 10.49 -14.49
N ALA A 204 15.53 9.19 -14.68
CA ALA A 204 15.28 8.59 -16.00
C ALA A 204 13.87 8.88 -16.56
N ASN A 205 13.08 9.75 -15.92
CA ASN A 205 11.72 10.12 -16.28
C ASN A 205 10.71 8.96 -16.27
N PHE A 206 10.96 7.93 -15.46
CA PHE A 206 9.98 6.87 -15.23
C PHE A 206 8.79 7.41 -14.43
N ASN A 207 7.65 6.78 -14.66
CA ASN A 207 6.41 7.03 -13.93
C ASN A 207 5.72 5.73 -13.48
N MET A 208 6.29 4.58 -13.83
CA MET A 208 5.83 3.27 -13.40
C MET A 208 7.00 2.30 -13.20
N LEU A 209 6.91 1.45 -12.19
CA LEU A 209 7.73 0.26 -12.05
C LEU A 209 6.82 -0.96 -11.92
N ARG A 210 7.17 -2.08 -12.57
CA ARG A 210 6.50 -3.35 -12.37
C ARG A 210 7.28 -4.20 -11.37
N VAL A 211 6.73 -4.49 -10.20
CA VAL A 211 7.30 -5.46 -9.27
C VAL A 211 7.04 -6.86 -9.82
N TRP A 212 8.07 -7.46 -10.40
CA TRP A 212 7.97 -8.70 -11.15
C TRP A 212 7.73 -9.93 -10.25
N GLY A 213 6.82 -10.81 -10.70
CA GLY A 213 6.28 -11.93 -9.91
C GLY A 213 7.22 -13.08 -9.53
N GLY A 214 8.50 -13.09 -9.90
CA GLY A 214 9.44 -14.10 -9.37
C GLY A 214 10.35 -13.58 -8.27
N GLY A 215 10.19 -12.31 -7.87
CA GLY A 215 10.92 -11.66 -6.80
C GLY A 215 10.26 -11.85 -5.45
N ILE A 216 10.01 -10.72 -4.78
CA ILE A 216 9.35 -10.62 -3.48
C ILE A 216 8.27 -9.53 -3.52
N TYR A 217 7.30 -9.59 -2.60
CA TYR A 217 6.62 -8.36 -2.21
C TYR A 217 7.64 -7.49 -1.49
N GLU A 218 7.83 -6.27 -1.97
CA GLU A 218 8.96 -5.45 -1.55
C GLU A 218 8.81 -4.94 -0.11
N ASP A 219 9.88 -4.31 0.39
CA ASP A 219 9.84 -3.62 1.67
C ASP A 219 8.82 -2.46 1.66
N PRO A 220 8.05 -2.20 2.73
CA PRO A 220 7.17 -1.03 2.82
C PRO A 220 7.85 0.29 2.43
N TYR A 221 9.14 0.44 2.73
CA TYR A 221 9.93 1.60 2.35
C TYR A 221 10.03 1.79 0.83
N PHE A 222 10.13 0.72 0.04
CA PHE A 222 10.12 0.80 -1.43
C PHE A 222 8.84 1.47 -1.94
N TYR A 223 7.68 1.01 -1.45
CA TYR A 223 6.38 1.55 -1.85
C TYR A 223 6.22 3.01 -1.41
N GLU A 224 6.68 3.36 -0.21
CA GLU A 224 6.67 4.73 0.28
C GLU A 224 7.53 5.65 -0.60
N GLN A 225 8.75 5.23 -0.92
CA GLN A 225 9.66 5.99 -1.79
C GLN A 225 9.09 6.17 -3.20
N CYS A 226 8.46 5.13 -3.77
CA CYS A 226 7.78 5.24 -5.06
C CYS A 226 6.61 6.22 -5.00
N ALA A 227 5.78 6.15 -3.94
CA ALA A 227 4.68 7.08 -3.74
C ALA A 227 5.15 8.53 -3.63
N ARG A 228 6.20 8.81 -2.85
CA ARG A 228 6.79 10.15 -2.70
C ARG A 228 7.43 10.68 -3.98
N ASN A 229 7.92 9.79 -4.84
CA ASN A 229 8.56 10.16 -6.11
C ASN A 229 7.60 10.18 -7.31
N GLY A 230 6.30 9.92 -7.10
CA GLY A 230 5.33 9.91 -8.20
C GLY A 230 5.48 8.71 -9.14
N ILE A 231 6.01 7.60 -8.66
CA ILE A 231 6.19 6.36 -9.43
C ILE A 231 5.06 5.39 -9.09
N MET A 232 4.24 5.07 -10.10
CA MET A 232 3.17 4.08 -9.99
C MET A 232 3.76 2.66 -9.90
N ILE A 233 3.05 1.75 -9.23
CA ILE A 233 3.45 0.34 -9.13
C ILE A 233 2.45 -0.55 -9.84
N TRP A 234 2.94 -1.35 -10.78
CA TRP A 234 2.27 -2.57 -11.21
C TRP A 234 2.77 -3.70 -10.32
N GLN A 235 1.90 -4.26 -9.49
CA GLN A 235 2.26 -5.35 -8.57
C GLN A 235 1.79 -6.70 -9.14
N ASP A 236 2.72 -7.59 -9.45
CA ASP A 236 2.39 -9.00 -9.66
C ASP A 236 2.17 -9.70 -8.32
N PHE A 237 1.39 -10.78 -8.30
CA PHE A 237 1.55 -11.80 -7.26
C PHE A 237 2.84 -12.58 -7.52
N MET A 238 3.46 -13.15 -6.47
CA MET A 238 4.76 -13.83 -6.56
C MET A 238 4.71 -15.22 -7.22
N PHE A 239 4.25 -15.25 -8.47
CA PHE A 239 4.19 -16.40 -9.36
C PHE A 239 4.78 -16.02 -10.72
N ALA A 240 5.80 -16.74 -11.19
CA ALA A 240 6.41 -16.49 -12.51
C ALA A 240 6.86 -17.77 -13.22
N CYS A 241 6.66 -17.79 -14.54
CA CYS A 241 7.19 -18.74 -15.53
C CYS A 241 7.14 -20.22 -15.12
N ALA A 242 6.04 -20.65 -14.50
CA ALA A 242 5.80 -22.04 -14.14
C ALA A 242 4.31 -22.31 -13.93
N TYR A 243 3.90 -23.57 -14.10
CA TYR A 243 2.63 -24.05 -13.58
C TYR A 243 2.80 -24.32 -12.08
N TYR A 244 1.94 -23.71 -11.27
CA TYR A 244 1.93 -23.90 -9.83
C TYR A 244 0.86 -24.93 -9.45
N PRO A 245 1.03 -25.61 -8.31
CA PRO A 245 -0.04 -26.41 -7.72
C PRO A 245 -1.30 -25.57 -7.54
N ASP A 246 -2.45 -26.21 -7.70
CA ASP A 246 -3.80 -25.66 -7.54
C ASP A 246 -4.66 -26.53 -6.61
N ASP A 247 -4.02 -27.40 -5.84
CA ASP A 247 -4.71 -28.21 -4.85
C ASP A 247 -5.17 -27.34 -3.66
N PRO A 248 -6.25 -27.75 -2.95
CA PRO A 248 -6.83 -26.94 -1.88
C PRO A 248 -5.85 -26.56 -0.76
N SER A 249 -4.83 -27.37 -0.48
CA SER A 249 -3.86 -27.07 0.59
C SER A 249 -2.89 -25.96 0.18
N PHE A 250 -2.68 -25.78 -1.12
CA PHE A 250 -1.81 -24.75 -1.66
C PHE A 250 -2.51 -23.41 -1.92
N LEU A 251 -3.83 -23.44 -2.09
CA LEU A 251 -4.67 -22.25 -2.27
C LEU A 251 -5.04 -21.55 -0.96
N GLN A 252 -4.99 -22.25 0.18
CA GLN A 252 -5.21 -21.69 1.52
C GLN A 252 -4.00 -20.88 1.99
#